data_AF-A0A2R6W588-F1
#
_entry.id   AF-A0A2R6W588-F1
#
_cell.length_a   1.000
_cell.length_b   1.000
_cell.length_c   1.000
_cell.angle_alpha   90.00
_cell.angle_beta   90.00
_cell.angle_gamma   90.00
#
_symmetry.space_group_name_H-M   'P 1'
#
loop_
_entity.id
_entity.type
_entity.pdbx_description
1 polymer ?
#
loop_
_entity_poly.entity_id
_entity_poly.type
_entity_poly.pdbx_seq_one_letter_code
_entity_poly.pdbx_strand_id
1 'polypeptide(L)'
;MAKDSSQFGPGTAVIYLFNLVVGTGVLALPSVLISGGWLLGGIFISIVAFLSYVSLTFVVEAMAATNALLEYEKEPVKVPTGNVSANAFQTTIQTDNGVKQPLLNTNKSIAEKDIFEINQRIEFGQMAGRYYTRMGMIVFFSILIVYIYGDGVIYSTVVVRSLLSFIYGAEEPVWAFSLFLCIFFIFILPFCFFDFQKTKVLQMITMVIRNVSLLTILILAFRAALQKDHVVREVPPTRFGALPNLFGGAVYSFMCHHSIPGIITPIANKKSIMKITGIVFGLIFVIYIALFIGCLLAFGADVLDPVTFNFPPQVYGFIGDALILFPVFTLSSNFPMMLITLRNNLDTLFMLMTKGAGSKSSQDDKGDLAWQRRIVLTLIAVAPPIVCAFIAEHFGLSVDSLVGTSGAFAGCIIMFIFPATFVYIARRDVKNTIENCKAPLKYHTTTNAYASPFKGTIWVCVLMGWALIAMIFNAVEKLAVLYYH
;
A
#
# COMPACT_ATOMS: atom_id res chain seq x y z
N MET A 1 8.20 -26.01 9.27
CA MET A 1 6.80 -25.62 8.97
C MET A 1 6.21 -24.95 10.20
N ALA A 2 6.30 -23.62 10.28
CA ALA A 2 5.63 -22.86 11.32
C ALA A 2 4.14 -22.75 10.97
N LYS A 3 3.28 -23.04 11.94
CA LYS A 3 1.84 -22.86 11.86
C LYS A 3 1.58 -21.35 11.79
N ASP A 4 1.46 -20.81 10.58
CA ASP A 4 1.42 -19.36 10.37
C ASP A 4 0.17 -18.72 11.01
N SER A 5 0.45 -17.76 11.88
CA SER A 5 -0.37 -16.62 12.34
C SER A 5 -1.85 -16.85 12.67
N SER A 6 -2.17 -16.60 13.95
CA SER A 6 -3.52 -16.33 14.46
C SER A 6 -4.40 -15.60 13.44
N GLN A 7 -5.43 -16.28 12.93
CA GLN A 7 -6.46 -15.62 12.15
C GLN A 7 -7.12 -14.55 13.03
N PHE A 8 -7.33 -13.35 12.48
CA PHE A 8 -8.00 -12.27 13.21
C PHE A 8 -9.46 -12.14 12.76
N GLY A 9 -10.32 -11.70 13.68
CA GLY A 9 -11.75 -11.53 13.42
C GLY A 9 -12.06 -10.36 12.46
N PRO A 10 -13.28 -10.31 11.89
CA PRO A 10 -13.69 -9.26 10.95
C PRO A 10 -13.55 -7.83 11.50
N GLY A 11 -13.83 -7.61 12.79
CA GLY A 11 -13.69 -6.29 13.42
C GLY A 11 -12.23 -5.82 13.47
N THR A 12 -11.31 -6.72 13.78
CA THR A 12 -9.87 -6.41 13.73
C THR A 12 -9.42 -6.10 12.30
N ALA A 13 -9.96 -6.82 11.31
CA ALA A 13 -9.67 -6.58 9.90
C ALA A 13 -10.13 -5.19 9.42
N VAL A 14 -11.32 -4.73 9.84
CA VAL A 14 -11.81 -3.37 9.58
C VAL A 14 -10.80 -2.33 10.08
N ILE A 15 -10.32 -2.50 11.30
CA ILE A 15 -9.37 -1.57 11.92
C ILE A 15 -8.03 -1.58 11.17
N TYR A 16 -7.48 -2.74 10.82
CA TYR A 16 -6.23 -2.81 10.05
C TYR A 16 -6.38 -2.21 8.65
N LEU A 17 -7.48 -2.50 7.94
CA LEU A 17 -7.75 -1.92 6.62
C LEU A 17 -7.94 -0.40 6.72
N PHE A 18 -8.67 0.08 7.72
CA PHE A 18 -8.86 1.50 7.98
C PHE A 18 -7.52 2.20 8.19
N ASN A 19 -6.69 1.68 9.07
CA ASN A 19 -5.40 2.30 9.38
C ASN A 19 -4.39 2.19 8.23
N LEU A 20 -4.47 1.15 7.40
CA LEU A 20 -3.65 1.02 6.21
C LEU A 20 -3.97 2.13 5.21
N VAL A 21 -5.25 2.32 4.88
CA VAL A 21 -5.68 3.28 3.87
C VAL A 21 -5.53 4.72 4.39
N VAL A 22 -5.96 4.98 5.63
CA VAL A 22 -5.85 6.33 6.19
C VAL A 22 -4.39 6.80 6.23
N GLY A 23 -3.48 5.85 6.54
CA GLY A 23 -2.07 5.99 6.25
C GLY A 23 -1.48 7.31 6.74
N THR A 24 -0.64 7.87 5.89
CA THR A 24 0.05 9.16 6.07
C THR A 24 -0.47 10.20 5.09
N GLY A 25 -1.12 9.78 4.01
CA GLY A 25 -1.69 10.69 3.04
C GLY A 25 -2.81 11.58 3.59
N VAL A 26 -3.42 11.22 4.73
CA VAL A 26 -4.36 12.12 5.44
C VAL A 26 -3.70 13.40 5.97
N LEU A 27 -2.38 13.39 6.20
CA LEU A 27 -1.65 14.54 6.74
C LEU A 27 -1.56 15.70 5.75
N ALA A 28 -1.33 15.41 4.47
CA ALA A 28 -1.21 16.40 3.40
C ALA A 28 -2.55 16.68 2.69
N LEU A 29 -3.53 15.78 2.83
CA LEU A 29 -4.77 15.82 2.05
C LEU A 29 -5.52 17.17 2.09
N PRO A 30 -5.71 17.83 3.24
CA PRO A 30 -6.46 19.08 3.27
C PRO A 30 -5.77 20.20 2.47
N SER A 31 -4.45 20.37 2.65
CA SER A 31 -3.64 21.35 1.91
C SER A 31 -3.75 21.11 0.40
N VAL A 32 -3.54 19.86 -0.01
CA VAL A 32 -3.63 19.45 -1.41
C VAL A 32 -5.00 19.79 -2.00
N LEU A 33 -6.10 19.41 -1.35
CA LEU A 33 -7.45 19.62 -1.88
C LEU A 33 -7.82 21.11 -1.92
N ILE A 34 -7.44 21.87 -0.90
CA ILE A 34 -7.72 23.30 -0.81
C ILE A 34 -6.94 24.08 -1.87
N SER A 35 -5.69 23.67 -2.18
CA SER A 35 -4.88 24.29 -3.24
C SER A 35 -5.57 24.25 -4.62
N GLY A 36 -6.39 23.23 -4.85
CA GLY A 36 -7.22 23.04 -6.04
C GLY A 36 -8.48 23.89 -6.11
N GLY A 37 -8.89 24.50 -5.00
CA GLY A 37 -10.18 25.15 -4.85
C GLY A 37 -11.25 24.23 -4.26
N TRP A 38 -12.26 24.81 -3.62
CA TRP A 38 -13.21 24.03 -2.82
C TRP A 38 -14.08 23.10 -3.66
N LEU A 39 -14.47 23.52 -4.88
CA LEU A 39 -15.32 22.73 -5.78
C LEU A 39 -14.49 21.66 -6.49
N LEU A 40 -13.35 22.05 -7.06
CA LEU A 40 -12.48 21.12 -7.77
C LEU A 40 -11.94 20.05 -6.81
N GLY A 41 -11.43 20.42 -5.64
CA GLY A 41 -10.95 19.48 -4.62
C GLY A 41 -12.02 18.48 -4.18
N GLY A 42 -13.25 18.95 -3.92
CA GLY A 42 -14.37 18.08 -3.53
C GLY A 42 -14.81 17.10 -4.62
N ILE A 43 -14.84 17.52 -5.88
CA ILE A 43 -15.12 16.62 -7.02
C ILE A 43 -13.98 15.60 -7.14
N PHE A 44 -12.74 16.07 -7.03
CA PHE A 44 -11.56 15.26 -7.27
C PHE A 44 -11.40 14.12 -6.26
N ILE A 45 -11.51 14.44 -4.97
CA ILE A 45 -11.47 13.43 -3.91
C ILE A 45 -12.59 12.39 -4.09
N SER A 46 -13.78 12.80 -4.53
CA SER A 46 -14.91 11.90 -4.78
C SER A 46 -14.63 10.90 -5.92
N ILE A 47 -14.07 11.40 -7.02
CA ILE A 47 -13.67 10.55 -8.16
C ILE A 47 -12.56 9.58 -7.74
N VAL A 48 -11.50 10.08 -7.10
CA VAL A 48 -10.35 9.24 -6.71
C VAL A 48 -10.75 8.20 -5.66
N ALA A 49 -11.58 8.55 -4.67
CA ALA A 49 -12.10 7.59 -3.69
C ALA A 49 -12.87 6.45 -4.37
N PHE A 50 -13.75 6.80 -5.32
CA PHE A 50 -14.52 5.82 -6.08
C PHE A 50 -13.63 4.92 -6.94
N LEU A 51 -12.71 5.48 -7.73
CA LEU A 51 -11.80 4.70 -8.58
C LEU A 51 -10.81 3.86 -7.75
N SER A 52 -10.38 4.35 -6.59
CA SER A 52 -9.58 3.58 -5.63
C SER A 52 -10.35 2.38 -5.09
N TYR A 53 -11.65 2.54 -4.77
CA TYR A 53 -12.51 1.41 -4.40
C TYR A 53 -12.67 0.40 -5.55
N VAL A 54 -12.91 0.86 -6.79
CA VAL A 54 -13.00 -0.02 -7.97
C VAL A 54 -11.72 -0.84 -8.13
N SER A 55 -10.56 -0.20 -8.14
CA SER A 55 -9.27 -0.89 -8.29
C SER A 55 -8.97 -1.85 -7.14
N LEU A 56 -9.36 -1.52 -5.92
CA LEU A 56 -9.28 -2.41 -4.76
C LEU A 56 -10.12 -3.68 -4.96
N THR A 57 -11.34 -3.55 -5.49
CA THR A 57 -12.16 -4.74 -5.83
C THR A 57 -11.47 -5.63 -6.86
N PHE A 58 -10.69 -5.04 -7.79
CA PHE A 58 -9.92 -5.78 -8.78
C PHE A 58 -8.74 -6.52 -8.17
N VAL A 59 -8.06 -5.94 -7.17
CA VAL A 59 -7.01 -6.64 -6.42
C VAL A 59 -7.58 -7.86 -5.70
N VAL A 60 -8.71 -7.71 -5.00
CA VAL A 60 -9.35 -8.83 -4.28
C VAL A 60 -9.78 -9.94 -5.24
N GLU A 61 -10.38 -9.58 -6.37
CA GLU A 61 -10.78 -10.54 -7.40
C GLU A 61 -9.56 -11.28 -7.99
N ALA A 62 -8.48 -10.56 -8.32
CA ALA A 62 -7.26 -11.14 -8.86
C ALA A 62 -6.58 -12.08 -7.84
N MET A 63 -6.60 -11.74 -6.55
CA MET A 63 -6.10 -12.61 -5.48
C MET A 63 -6.87 -13.93 -5.40
N ALA A 64 -8.21 -13.86 -5.47
CA ALA A 64 -9.06 -15.04 -5.46
C ALA A 64 -8.86 -15.90 -6.71
N ALA A 65 -8.74 -15.27 -7.88
CA ALA A 65 -8.44 -15.92 -9.15
C ALA A 65 -7.06 -16.60 -9.13
N THR A 66 -6.04 -15.97 -8.56
CA THR A 66 -4.69 -16.57 -8.45
C THR A 66 -4.73 -17.80 -7.53
N ASN A 67 -5.44 -17.74 -6.40
CA ASN A 67 -5.62 -18.89 -5.51
C ASN A 67 -6.30 -20.05 -6.23
N ALA A 68 -7.34 -19.77 -7.01
CA ALA A 68 -8.04 -20.76 -7.82
C ALA A 68 -7.10 -21.44 -8.83
N LEU A 69 -6.36 -20.63 -9.61
CA LEU A 69 -5.42 -21.14 -10.62
C LEU A 69 -4.32 -22.01 -10.00
N LEU A 70 -3.76 -21.62 -8.85
CA LEU A 70 -2.76 -22.41 -8.15
C LEU A 70 -3.32 -23.73 -7.60
N GLU A 71 -4.59 -23.79 -7.24
CA GLU A 71 -5.22 -25.05 -6.82
C GLU A 71 -5.44 -25.97 -8.03
N TYR A 72 -5.87 -25.44 -9.17
CA TYR A 72 -5.99 -26.20 -10.43
C TYR A 72 -4.65 -26.81 -10.88
N GLU A 73 -3.55 -26.07 -10.75
CA GLU A 73 -2.21 -26.55 -11.14
C GLU A 73 -1.69 -27.68 -10.23
N LYS A 74 -2.20 -27.79 -8.99
CA LYS A 74 -1.83 -28.88 -8.07
C LYS A 74 -2.59 -30.17 -8.31
N GLU A 75 -3.73 -30.12 -8.99
CA GLU A 75 -4.47 -31.33 -9.32
C GLU A 75 -3.79 -32.05 -10.50
N PRO A 76 -3.40 -33.33 -10.36
CA PRO A 76 -2.91 -34.08 -11.50
C PRO A 76 -4.05 -34.22 -12.51
N VAL A 77 -3.85 -33.70 -13.72
CA VAL A 77 -4.75 -33.88 -14.85
C VAL A 77 -4.99 -35.38 -15.02
N LYS A 78 -6.16 -35.86 -14.58
CA LYS A 78 -6.61 -37.20 -14.93
C LYS A 78 -7.00 -37.17 -16.40
N VAL A 79 -6.02 -37.40 -17.27
CA VAL A 79 -6.29 -37.70 -18.68
C VAL A 79 -7.25 -38.89 -18.70
N PRO A 80 -8.38 -38.83 -19.42
CA PRO A 80 -9.24 -39.99 -19.60
C PRO A 80 -8.52 -40.95 -20.56
N THR A 81 -7.56 -41.71 -20.05
CA THR A 81 -7.06 -42.90 -20.76
C THR A 81 -8.13 -43.97 -20.65
N GLY A 82 -8.85 -44.15 -21.76
CA GLY A 82 -9.65 -45.35 -21.97
C GLY A 82 -8.79 -46.59 -21.75
N ASN A 83 -9.29 -47.49 -20.90
CA ASN A 83 -8.98 -48.90 -20.79
C ASN A 83 -7.56 -49.34 -21.19
N VAL A 84 -6.59 -49.23 -20.29
CA VAL A 84 -5.48 -50.20 -20.24
C VAL A 84 -5.11 -50.48 -18.79
N SER A 85 -5.43 -51.69 -18.33
CA SER A 85 -4.82 -52.30 -17.14
C SER A 85 -3.36 -52.61 -17.45
N ALA A 86 -2.41 -52.08 -16.68
CA ALA A 86 -1.16 -52.77 -16.36
C ALA A 86 -0.37 -52.04 -15.26
N ASN A 87 0.12 -52.87 -14.36
CA ASN A 87 0.91 -52.59 -13.16
C ASN A 87 2.19 -51.75 -13.37
N ALA A 88 2.62 -51.20 -12.23
CA ALA A 88 3.99 -50.95 -11.79
C ALA A 88 4.70 -49.67 -12.28
N PHE A 89 4.81 -48.69 -11.37
CA PHE A 89 6.13 -48.26 -10.89
C PHE A 89 6.01 -47.64 -9.50
N GLN A 90 6.40 -48.42 -8.50
CA GLN A 90 6.53 -48.02 -7.11
C GLN A 90 7.94 -47.47 -6.95
N THR A 91 8.10 -46.18 -6.69
CA THR A 91 9.39 -45.62 -6.26
C THR A 91 9.27 -45.13 -4.83
N THR A 92 9.73 -46.00 -3.94
CA THR A 92 9.98 -45.80 -2.53
C THR A 92 10.97 -44.64 -2.32
N ILE A 93 10.57 -43.60 -1.60
CA ILE A 93 11.52 -42.74 -0.89
C ILE A 93 11.65 -43.32 0.51
N GLN A 94 12.82 -43.89 0.80
CA GLN A 94 13.23 -44.26 2.14
C GLN A 94 13.44 -42.99 2.96
N THR A 95 12.65 -42.81 4.02
CA THR A 95 13.02 -41.96 5.15
C THR A 95 13.41 -42.87 6.30
N ASP A 96 14.70 -42.84 6.64
CA ASP A 96 15.24 -43.40 7.88
C ASP A 96 14.74 -42.53 9.03
N ASN A 97 13.68 -43.00 9.69
CA ASN A 97 13.25 -42.72 11.06
C ASN A 97 11.85 -43.32 11.23
N GLY A 98 11.80 -44.54 11.77
CA GLY A 98 10.60 -45.32 11.94
C GLY A 98 9.57 -44.69 12.88
N VAL A 99 8.60 -43.99 12.32
CA VAL A 99 7.27 -43.79 12.92
C VAL A 99 6.22 -43.98 11.85
N LYS A 100 5.52 -45.13 11.90
CA LYS A 100 4.31 -45.39 11.11
C LYS A 100 3.23 -44.41 11.58
N GLN A 101 2.90 -43.41 10.76
CA GLN A 101 1.64 -42.69 10.93
C GLN A 101 0.54 -43.43 10.14
N PRO A 102 -0.58 -43.80 10.77
CA PRO A 102 -1.69 -44.43 10.08
C PRO A 102 -2.31 -43.44 9.09
N LEU A 103 -2.78 -43.97 7.96
CA LEU A 103 -3.59 -43.28 6.97
C LEU A 103 -4.69 -42.47 7.68
N LEU A 104 -4.51 -41.15 7.73
CA LEU A 104 -5.47 -40.24 8.33
C LEU A 104 -6.69 -40.12 7.42
N ASN A 105 -7.64 -41.01 7.70
CA ASN A 105 -9.07 -40.73 7.80
C ASN A 105 -9.67 -39.92 6.64
N THR A 106 -10.03 -40.63 5.57
CA THR A 106 -10.82 -40.18 4.40
C THR A 106 -12.24 -39.70 4.75
N ASN A 107 -12.61 -39.60 6.04
CA ASN A 107 -13.98 -39.26 6.47
C ASN A 107 -14.05 -38.00 7.35
N LYS A 108 -13.23 -36.99 7.09
CA LYS A 108 -13.58 -35.61 7.49
C LYS A 108 -14.37 -35.00 6.34
N SER A 109 -15.70 -34.95 6.55
CA SER A 109 -16.72 -34.24 5.76
C SER A 109 -16.26 -33.68 4.42
N ILE A 110 -16.89 -34.16 3.35
CA ILE A 110 -17.07 -33.45 2.08
C ILE A 110 -17.84 -32.15 2.37
N ALA A 111 -17.20 -31.21 3.07
CA ALA A 111 -17.66 -29.87 3.28
C ALA A 111 -17.13 -29.09 2.08
N GLU A 112 -17.98 -28.99 1.05
CA GLU A 112 -18.12 -27.86 0.14
C GLU A 112 -16.95 -26.85 0.16
N LYS A 113 -15.86 -27.13 -0.59
CA LYS A 113 -14.73 -26.20 -0.69
C LYS A 113 -14.96 -25.31 -1.91
N ASP A 114 -14.90 -23.98 -1.74
CA ASP A 114 -14.97 -23.02 -2.83
C ASP A 114 -13.58 -22.85 -3.47
N ILE A 115 -13.46 -22.97 -4.80
CA ILE A 115 -12.17 -22.92 -5.51
C ILE A 115 -11.54 -21.52 -5.39
N PHE A 116 -12.36 -20.48 -5.25
CA PHE A 116 -11.90 -19.10 -5.17
C PHE A 116 -11.54 -18.67 -3.73
N GLU A 117 -11.55 -19.59 -2.77
CA GLU A 117 -11.19 -19.28 -1.39
C GLU A 117 -9.71 -18.90 -1.27
N ILE A 118 -9.46 -17.70 -0.71
CA ILE A 118 -8.11 -17.17 -0.49
C ILE A 118 -7.48 -17.91 0.71
N ASN A 119 -6.86 -19.05 0.42
CA ASN A 119 -6.25 -19.93 1.40
C ASN A 119 -4.72 -19.76 1.47
N GLN A 120 -4.08 -19.39 0.36
CA GLN A 120 -2.65 -19.11 0.31
C GLN A 120 -2.41 -17.59 0.41
N ARG A 121 -1.39 -17.22 1.20
CA ARG A 121 -0.90 -15.84 1.27
C ARG A 121 -0.20 -15.52 -0.04
N ILE A 122 -0.91 -14.87 -0.96
CA ILE A 122 -0.36 -14.39 -2.22
C ILE A 122 -0.07 -12.90 -2.07
N GLU A 123 1.21 -12.54 -2.11
CA GLU A 123 1.63 -11.14 -2.06
C GLU A 123 1.46 -10.44 -3.41
N PHE A 124 1.45 -9.10 -3.40
CA PHE A 124 1.25 -8.30 -4.62
C PHE A 124 2.31 -8.60 -5.70
N GLY A 125 3.57 -8.79 -5.31
CA GLY A 125 4.65 -9.19 -6.23
C GLY A 125 4.54 -10.63 -6.73
N GLN A 126 3.90 -11.53 -5.98
CA GLN A 126 3.67 -12.91 -6.44
C GLN A 126 2.56 -12.96 -7.50
N MET A 127 1.52 -12.12 -7.38
CA MET A 127 0.54 -11.94 -8.45
C MET A 127 1.20 -11.40 -9.72
N ALA A 128 2.11 -10.43 -9.60
CA ALA A 128 2.89 -9.94 -10.73
C ALA A 128 3.69 -11.06 -11.40
N GLY A 129 4.30 -11.96 -10.64
CA GLY A 129 5.01 -13.12 -11.17
C GLY A 129 4.13 -14.14 -11.89
N ARG A 130 2.83 -14.19 -11.57
CA ARG A 130 1.88 -15.07 -12.27
C ARG A 130 1.35 -14.47 -13.57
N TYR A 131 1.20 -13.15 -13.64
CA TYR A 131 0.52 -12.47 -14.75
C TYR A 131 1.46 -11.74 -15.71
N TYR A 132 2.68 -11.40 -15.30
CA TYR A 132 3.63 -10.68 -16.14
C TYR A 132 4.80 -11.53 -16.61
N THR A 133 5.35 -11.14 -17.75
CA THR A 133 6.62 -11.67 -18.25
C THR A 133 7.78 -11.16 -17.38
N ARG A 134 8.98 -11.73 -17.56
CA ARG A 134 10.17 -11.29 -16.82
C ARG A 134 10.45 -9.78 -16.92
N MET A 135 10.30 -9.21 -18.12
CA MET A 135 10.45 -7.76 -18.30
C MET A 135 9.36 -6.98 -17.57
N GLY A 136 8.11 -7.46 -17.61
CA GLY A 136 7.02 -6.86 -16.85
C GLY A 136 7.22 -6.94 -15.33
N MET A 137 7.81 -8.02 -14.82
CA MET A 137 8.19 -8.13 -13.40
C MET A 137 9.28 -7.13 -13.01
N ILE A 138 10.31 -6.95 -13.84
CA ILE A 138 11.37 -5.94 -13.60
C ILE A 138 10.73 -4.56 -13.48
N VAL A 139 9.90 -4.18 -14.45
CA VAL A 139 9.18 -2.89 -14.44
C VAL A 139 8.29 -2.77 -13.19
N PHE A 140 7.55 -3.82 -12.84
CA PHE A 140 6.69 -3.84 -11.67
C PHE A 140 7.46 -3.58 -10.37
N PHE A 141 8.53 -4.34 -10.12
CA PHE A 141 9.33 -4.17 -8.90
C PHE A 141 10.05 -2.83 -8.90
N SER A 142 10.58 -2.36 -10.04
CA SER A 142 11.18 -1.02 -10.14
C SER A 142 10.20 0.09 -9.75
N ILE A 143 8.96 0.05 -10.22
CA ILE A 143 7.94 1.04 -9.88
C ILE A 143 7.58 0.99 -8.40
N LEU A 144 7.42 -0.22 -7.85
CA LEU A 144 7.14 -0.41 -6.43
C LEU A 144 8.31 0.09 -5.55
N ILE A 145 9.55 -0.15 -5.95
CA ILE A 145 10.76 0.32 -5.27
C ILE A 145 10.84 1.85 -5.29
N VAL A 146 10.62 2.48 -6.45
CA VAL A 146 10.62 3.95 -6.57
C VAL A 146 9.54 4.57 -5.69
N TYR A 147 8.33 3.99 -5.68
CA TYR A 147 7.25 4.43 -4.81
C TYR A 147 7.65 4.37 -3.33
N ILE A 148 8.15 3.22 -2.86
CA ILE A 148 8.51 3.04 -1.46
C ILE A 148 9.70 3.94 -1.06
N TYR A 149 10.64 4.21 -1.97
CA TYR A 149 11.66 5.24 -1.74
C TYR A 149 11.03 6.62 -1.54
N GLY A 150 10.06 7.00 -2.37
CA GLY A 150 9.30 8.25 -2.23
C GLY A 150 8.63 8.37 -0.86
N ASP A 151 7.99 7.31 -0.38
CA ASP A 151 7.43 7.26 0.98
C ASP A 151 8.50 7.48 2.05
N GLY A 152 9.69 6.88 1.89
CA GLY A 152 10.81 7.11 2.78
C GLY A 152 11.26 8.57 2.83
N VAL A 153 11.29 9.27 1.70
CA VAL A 153 11.63 10.71 1.65
C VAL A 153 10.58 11.52 2.39
N ILE A 154 9.30 11.27 2.12
CA ILE A 154 8.19 11.97 2.78
C ILE A 154 8.24 11.75 4.29
N TYR A 155 8.41 10.50 4.74
CA TYR A 155 8.36 10.17 6.15
C TYR A 155 9.54 10.80 6.91
N SER A 156 10.75 10.69 6.38
CA SER A 156 11.93 11.29 7.01
C SER A 156 11.81 12.82 7.10
N THR A 157 11.32 13.47 6.04
CA THR A 157 11.08 14.92 6.01
C THR A 157 10.03 15.34 7.05
N VAL A 158 8.87 14.67 7.06
CA VAL A 158 7.76 15.02 7.97
C VAL A 158 8.12 14.78 9.43
N VAL A 159 8.83 13.69 9.75
CA VAL A 159 9.29 13.41 11.13
C VAL A 159 10.22 14.51 11.61
N VAL A 160 11.21 14.88 10.79
CA VAL A 160 12.19 15.90 11.15
C VAL A 160 11.53 17.26 11.29
N ARG A 161 10.67 17.68 10.34
CA ARG A 161 9.91 18.94 10.44
C ARG A 161 9.02 18.99 11.68
N SER A 162 8.38 17.89 12.04
CA SER A 162 7.56 17.80 13.25
C SER A 162 8.39 17.98 14.52
N LEU A 163 9.59 17.40 14.59
CA LEU A 163 10.52 17.59 15.71
C LEU A 163 11.02 19.03 15.80
N LEU A 164 11.37 19.65 14.68
CA LEU A 164 11.86 21.03 14.64
C LEU A 164 10.77 22.01 15.06
N SER A 165 9.55 21.83 14.54
CA SER A 165 8.40 22.64 14.94
C SER A 165 8.11 22.53 16.45
N PHE A 166 8.27 21.34 17.03
CA PHE A 166 8.11 21.14 18.47
C PHE A 166 9.20 21.81 19.31
N ILE A 167 10.47 21.75 18.88
CA ILE A 167 11.62 22.22 19.67
C ILE A 167 11.90 23.71 19.48
N TYR A 168 11.87 24.19 18.24
CA TYR A 168 12.26 25.54 17.86
C TYR A 168 11.08 26.43 17.45
N GLY A 169 9.91 25.85 17.18
CA GLY A 169 8.75 26.61 16.70
C GLY A 169 9.07 27.32 15.38
N ALA A 170 8.84 28.63 15.34
CA ALA A 170 9.08 29.46 14.16
C ALA A 170 10.56 29.90 14.00
N GLU A 171 11.39 29.77 15.03
CA GLU A 171 12.78 30.24 15.05
C GLU A 171 13.76 29.08 14.79
N GLU A 172 13.55 28.34 13.68
CA GLU A 172 14.37 27.19 13.32
C GLU A 172 15.77 27.60 12.83
N PRO A 173 16.86 27.07 13.41
CA PRO A 173 18.21 27.25 12.87
C PRO A 173 18.41 26.47 11.55
N VAL A 174 19.09 27.07 10.57
CA VAL A 174 19.31 26.47 9.23
C VAL A 174 19.99 25.09 9.26
N TRP A 175 20.84 24.82 10.26
CA TRP A 175 21.53 23.52 10.41
C TRP A 175 20.67 22.46 11.11
N ALA A 176 19.57 22.85 11.74
CA ALA A 176 18.81 21.98 12.63
C ALA A 176 18.19 20.81 11.86
N PHE A 177 17.61 21.05 10.68
CA PHE A 177 17.05 19.98 9.86
C PHE A 177 18.08 18.87 9.57
N SER A 178 19.28 19.24 9.12
CA SER A 178 20.32 18.27 8.78
C SER A 178 20.76 17.47 10.00
N LEU A 179 20.89 18.11 11.17
CA LEU A 179 21.25 17.42 12.42
C LEU A 179 20.16 16.43 12.83
N PHE A 180 18.90 16.86 12.85
CA PHE A 180 17.77 16.01 13.27
C PHE A 180 17.52 14.86 12.28
N LEU A 181 17.77 15.06 11.00
CA LEU A 181 17.73 14.00 10.00
C LEU A 181 18.82 12.94 10.25
N CYS A 182 20.04 13.36 10.61
CA CYS A 182 21.12 12.45 11.01
C CYS A 182 20.77 11.67 12.27
N ILE A 183 20.20 12.33 13.29
CA ILE A 183 19.73 11.69 14.53
C ILE A 183 18.66 10.65 14.20
N PHE A 184 17.67 11.01 13.36
CA PHE A 184 16.62 10.11 12.92
C PHE A 184 17.20 8.87 12.21
N PHE A 185 18.15 9.05 11.29
CA PHE A 185 18.81 7.95 10.59
C PHE A 185 19.53 7.01 11.55
N ILE A 186 20.35 7.54 12.47
CA ILE A 186 21.08 6.73 13.46
C ILE A 186 20.12 5.96 14.36
N PHE A 187 19.01 6.59 14.76
CA PHE A 187 18.01 5.95 15.60
C PHE A 187 17.24 4.83 14.89
N ILE A 188 16.86 5.03 13.63
CA ILE A 188 16.00 4.10 12.87
C ILE A 188 16.78 2.96 12.23
N LEU A 189 18.04 3.17 11.86
CA LEU A 189 18.85 2.18 11.15
C LEU A 189 18.89 0.80 11.86
N PRO A 190 19.12 0.69 13.19
CA PRO A 190 19.09 -0.59 13.90
C PRO A 190 17.77 -1.34 13.73
N PHE A 191 16.64 -0.62 13.69
CA PHE A 191 15.32 -1.23 13.54
C PHE A 191 15.11 -1.87 12.17
N CYS A 192 15.80 -1.39 11.14
CA CYS A 192 15.73 -1.94 9.79
C CYS A 192 16.44 -3.30 9.65
N PHE A 193 17.34 -3.63 10.58
CA PHE A 193 17.99 -4.94 10.65
C PHE A 193 17.13 -5.99 11.36
N PHE A 194 16.22 -5.59 12.23
CA PHE A 194 15.30 -6.51 12.92
C PHE A 194 14.21 -7.07 11.99
N ASP A 195 13.62 -8.18 12.41
CA ASP A 195 12.51 -8.80 11.67
C ASP A 195 11.17 -8.18 12.04
N PHE A 196 10.31 -8.03 11.03
CA PHE A 196 8.98 -7.41 11.08
C PHE A 196 8.12 -7.88 12.27
N GLN A 197 8.21 -9.16 12.63
CA GLN A 197 7.33 -9.78 13.63
C GLN A 197 7.47 -9.20 15.04
N LYS A 198 8.60 -8.54 15.35
CA LYS A 198 8.83 -7.90 16.66
C LYS A 198 8.14 -6.54 16.81
N THR A 199 7.59 -5.97 15.74
CA THR A 199 7.00 -4.61 15.74
C THR A 199 5.50 -4.57 16.00
N LYS A 200 4.82 -5.72 16.16
CA LYS A 200 3.34 -5.79 16.31
C LYS A 200 2.80 -4.93 17.44
N VAL A 201 3.46 -4.95 18.61
CA VAL A 201 3.03 -4.15 19.77
C VAL A 201 3.15 -2.66 19.47
N LEU A 202 4.26 -2.26 18.86
CA LEU A 202 4.49 -0.88 18.45
C LEU A 202 3.41 -0.42 17.46
N GLN A 203 3.03 -1.27 16.50
CA GLN A 203 1.94 -0.98 15.56
C GLN A 203 0.58 -0.83 16.22
N MET A 204 0.25 -1.68 17.19
CA MET A 204 -1.03 -1.56 17.91
C MET A 204 -1.11 -0.26 18.70
N ILE A 205 -0.02 0.15 19.32
CA ILE A 205 0.05 1.44 20.05
C ILE A 205 -0.07 2.61 19.06
N THR A 206 0.70 2.62 17.98
CA THR A 206 0.66 3.72 17.01
C THR A 206 -0.66 3.78 16.24
N MET A 207 -1.34 2.65 16.09
CA MET A 207 -2.70 2.58 15.57
C MET A 207 -3.69 3.31 16.47
N VAL A 208 -3.65 3.10 17.79
CA VAL A 208 -4.52 3.82 18.73
C VAL A 208 -4.22 5.33 18.68
N ILE A 209 -2.95 5.71 18.74
CA ILE A 209 -2.52 7.11 18.63
C ILE A 209 -3.06 7.73 17.35
N ARG A 210 -2.95 7.04 16.20
CA ARG A 210 -3.47 7.52 14.91
C ARG A 210 -4.96 7.80 14.93
N ASN A 211 -5.77 6.87 15.43
CA ASN A 211 -7.23 7.05 15.44
C ASN A 211 -7.63 8.20 16.38
N VAL A 212 -6.97 8.33 17.54
CA VAL A 212 -7.22 9.43 18.49
C VAL A 212 -6.80 10.78 17.91
N SER A 213 -5.60 10.88 17.32
CA SER A 213 -5.12 12.12 16.71
C SER A 213 -6.00 12.57 15.56
N LEU A 214 -6.45 11.66 14.69
CA LEU A 214 -7.35 11.99 13.58
C LEU A 214 -8.70 12.49 14.05
N LEU A 215 -9.29 11.84 15.04
CA LEU A 215 -10.54 12.30 15.63
C LEU A 215 -10.37 13.70 16.26
N THR A 216 -9.24 13.92 16.94
CA THR A 216 -8.90 15.21 17.56
C THR A 216 -8.75 16.31 16.51
N ILE A 217 -7.99 16.07 15.45
CA ILE A 217 -7.81 17.01 14.33
C ILE A 217 -9.17 17.39 13.73
N LEU A 218 -10.04 16.40 13.50
CA LEU A 218 -11.37 16.63 12.94
C LEU A 218 -12.22 17.52 13.86
N ILE A 219 -12.27 17.21 15.16
CA ILE A 219 -13.03 17.99 16.15
C ILE A 219 -12.50 19.42 16.25
N LEU A 220 -11.18 19.58 16.33
CA LEU A 220 -10.56 20.91 16.45
C LEU A 220 -10.74 21.74 15.19
N ALA A 221 -10.68 21.15 13.99
CA ALA A 221 -10.94 21.85 12.74
C ALA A 221 -12.36 22.43 12.71
N PHE A 222 -13.38 21.63 13.02
CA PHE A 222 -14.76 22.12 13.08
C PHE A 222 -14.99 23.13 14.20
N ARG A 223 -14.34 22.94 15.36
CA ARG A 223 -14.39 23.92 16.45
C ARG A 223 -13.82 25.27 16.00
N ALA A 224 -12.63 25.29 15.39
CA ALA A 224 -12.01 26.51 14.88
C ALA A 224 -12.89 27.20 13.81
N ALA A 225 -13.49 26.41 12.91
CA ALA A 225 -14.44 26.92 11.91
C ALA A 225 -15.68 27.59 12.54
N LEU A 226 -16.18 27.08 13.66
CA LEU A 226 -17.36 27.62 14.35
C LEU A 226 -17.05 28.87 15.17
N GLN A 227 -15.85 28.98 15.74
CA GLN A 227 -15.47 30.12 16.57
C GLN A 227 -15.20 31.39 15.75
N LYS A 228 -14.87 31.26 14.45
CA LYS A 228 -14.51 32.38 13.56
C LYS A 228 -13.44 33.29 14.16
N ASP A 229 -12.48 32.71 14.87
CA ASP A 229 -11.47 33.46 15.63
C ASP A 229 -10.58 34.35 14.73
N HIS A 230 -10.51 34.08 13.42
CA HIS A 230 -9.70 34.83 12.46
C HIS A 230 -10.41 35.03 11.10
N VAL A 231 -10.02 36.08 10.37
CA VAL A 231 -10.49 36.31 9.00
C VAL A 231 -9.84 35.27 8.09
N VAL A 232 -10.65 34.33 7.60
CA VAL A 232 -10.19 33.25 6.72
C VAL A 232 -10.06 33.77 5.29
N ARG A 233 -8.90 33.54 4.66
CA ARG A 233 -8.70 33.88 3.26
C ARG A 233 -9.55 32.99 2.36
N GLU A 234 -10.38 33.61 1.53
CA GLU A 234 -11.27 32.91 0.63
C GLU A 234 -10.52 32.01 -0.36
N VAL A 235 -11.07 30.81 -0.55
CA VAL A 235 -10.55 29.81 -1.47
C VAL A 235 -11.40 29.87 -2.75
N PRO A 236 -10.81 30.02 -3.95
CA PRO A 236 -11.58 30.05 -5.18
C PRO A 236 -12.28 28.70 -5.43
N PRO A 237 -13.38 28.66 -6.21
CA PRO A 237 -14.05 27.41 -6.55
C PRO A 237 -13.12 26.42 -7.26
N THR A 238 -12.32 26.92 -8.20
CA THR A 238 -11.44 26.09 -9.03
C THR A 238 -10.11 26.79 -9.27
N ARG A 239 -9.01 26.05 -9.11
CA ARG A 239 -7.66 26.48 -9.48
C ARG A 239 -6.97 25.37 -10.26
N PHE A 240 -7.12 25.40 -11.58
CA PHE A 240 -6.57 24.38 -12.48
C PHE A 240 -5.04 24.29 -12.45
N GLY A 241 -4.34 25.34 -12.03
CA GLY A 241 -2.88 25.30 -11.86
C GLY A 241 -2.40 24.37 -10.74
N ALA A 242 -3.26 23.94 -9.82
CA ALA A 242 -2.92 22.99 -8.76
C ALA A 242 -3.37 21.55 -9.08
N LEU A 243 -3.91 21.32 -10.28
CA LEU A 243 -4.49 20.04 -10.69
C LEU A 243 -3.48 18.88 -10.65
N PRO A 244 -2.20 19.04 -11.01
CA PRO A 244 -1.21 17.97 -10.90
C PRO A 244 -0.95 17.53 -9.44
N ASN A 245 -0.77 18.49 -8.52
CA ASN A 245 -0.65 18.21 -7.09
C ASN A 245 -1.94 17.59 -6.52
N LEU A 246 -3.12 18.02 -6.96
CA LEU A 246 -4.41 17.39 -6.61
C LEU A 246 -4.46 15.92 -7.03
N PHE A 247 -4.08 15.62 -8.29
CA PHE A 247 -4.01 14.26 -8.82
C PHE A 247 -3.12 13.39 -7.95
N GLY A 248 -1.90 13.84 -7.72
CA GLY A 248 -0.90 13.11 -6.98
C GLY A 248 -1.28 12.89 -5.51
N GLY A 249 -1.62 13.96 -4.80
CA GLY A 249 -1.91 13.87 -3.38
C GLY A 249 -3.20 13.11 -3.08
N ALA A 250 -4.26 13.27 -3.87
CA ALA A 250 -5.48 12.47 -3.69
C ALA A 250 -5.21 10.98 -3.95
N VAL A 251 -4.43 10.65 -4.99
CA VAL A 251 -4.05 9.26 -5.26
C VAL A 251 -3.23 8.69 -4.12
N TYR A 252 -2.26 9.45 -3.61
CA TYR A 252 -1.44 9.06 -2.47
C TYR A 252 -2.28 8.75 -1.22
N SER A 253 -3.28 9.57 -0.90
CA SER A 253 -4.12 9.39 0.29
C SER A 253 -5.06 8.18 0.23
N PHE A 254 -5.43 7.70 -0.96
CA PHE A 254 -6.25 6.49 -1.11
C PHE A 254 -5.46 5.24 -1.49
N MET A 255 -4.14 5.35 -1.61
CA MET A 255 -3.31 4.27 -2.09
C MET A 255 -3.04 3.25 -0.97
N CYS A 256 -3.49 2.01 -1.16
CA CYS A 256 -3.18 0.92 -0.24
C CYS A 256 -2.87 -0.41 -0.95
N HIS A 257 -2.91 -0.41 -2.29
CA HIS A 257 -3.19 -1.61 -3.07
C HIS A 257 -2.13 -2.70 -2.96
N HIS A 258 -0.88 -2.28 -2.92
CA HIS A 258 0.27 -3.16 -2.78
C HIS A 258 0.31 -3.90 -1.43
N SER A 259 -0.37 -3.37 -0.40
CA SER A 259 -0.38 -3.89 0.97
C SER A 259 -1.66 -4.66 1.35
N ILE A 260 -2.75 -4.50 0.58
CA ILE A 260 -4.02 -5.22 0.80
C ILE A 260 -3.83 -6.74 0.94
N PRO A 261 -3.06 -7.43 0.06
CA PRO A 261 -3.03 -8.89 0.10
C PRO A 261 -2.50 -9.45 1.43
N GLY A 262 -1.57 -8.73 2.06
CA GLY A 262 -1.03 -9.06 3.37
C GLY A 262 -2.05 -8.96 4.51
N ILE A 263 -3.04 -8.09 4.39
CA ILE A 263 -4.10 -7.89 5.40
C ILE A 263 -5.28 -8.82 5.17
N ILE A 264 -5.66 -9.08 3.92
CA ILE A 264 -6.84 -9.91 3.60
C ILE A 264 -6.60 -11.39 3.91
N THR A 265 -5.41 -11.91 3.62
CA THR A 265 -5.10 -13.33 3.82
C THR A 265 -5.37 -13.83 5.26
N PRO A 266 -4.90 -13.16 6.33
CA PRO A 266 -5.10 -13.62 7.71
C PRO A 266 -6.54 -13.47 8.25
N ILE A 267 -7.50 -12.99 7.47
CA ILE A 267 -8.90 -12.87 7.90
C ILE A 267 -9.56 -14.26 7.97
N ALA A 268 -10.17 -14.59 9.11
CA ALA A 268 -10.84 -15.88 9.33
C ALA A 268 -12.06 -16.06 8.41
N ASN A 269 -13.04 -15.15 8.48
CA ASN A 269 -14.28 -15.23 7.69
C ASN A 269 -14.22 -14.30 6.48
N LYS A 270 -14.03 -14.91 5.32
CA LYS A 270 -13.79 -14.19 4.07
C LYS A 270 -15.06 -13.86 3.27
N LYS A 271 -16.22 -14.46 3.58
CA LYS A 271 -17.47 -14.31 2.81
C LYS A 271 -17.96 -12.87 2.66
N SER A 272 -17.60 -11.99 3.59
CA SER A 272 -18.01 -10.58 3.60
C SER A 272 -16.89 -9.60 3.25
N ILE A 273 -15.74 -10.03 2.73
CA ILE A 273 -14.59 -9.14 2.44
C ILE A 273 -15.03 -7.95 1.58
N MET A 274 -15.76 -8.17 0.49
CA MET A 274 -16.20 -7.09 -0.41
C MET A 274 -17.07 -6.04 0.30
N LYS A 275 -17.94 -6.48 1.21
CA LYS A 275 -18.79 -5.60 2.02
C LYS A 275 -17.96 -4.85 3.06
N ILE A 276 -17.08 -5.55 3.78
CA ILE A 276 -16.18 -4.96 4.78
C ILE A 276 -15.32 -3.87 4.15
N THR A 277 -14.70 -4.19 3.03
CA THR A 277 -13.85 -3.28 2.27
C THR A 277 -14.63 -2.06 1.78
N GLY A 278 -15.87 -2.24 1.30
CA GLY A 278 -16.75 -1.13 0.92
C GLY A 278 -17.12 -0.21 2.08
N ILE A 279 -17.45 -0.78 3.25
CA ILE A 279 -17.75 -0.01 4.46
C ILE A 279 -16.52 0.81 4.91
N VAL A 280 -15.33 0.21 4.91
CA VAL A 280 -14.08 0.89 5.29
C VAL A 280 -13.81 2.06 4.34
N PHE A 281 -13.89 1.85 3.03
CA PHE A 281 -13.65 2.93 2.06
C PHE A 281 -14.70 4.05 2.15
N GLY A 282 -15.97 3.70 2.37
CA GLY A 282 -17.03 4.69 2.62
C GLY A 282 -16.76 5.52 3.87
N LEU A 283 -16.35 4.88 4.97
CA LEU A 283 -16.00 5.58 6.22
C LEU A 283 -14.82 6.53 6.01
N ILE A 284 -13.78 6.09 5.31
CA ILE A 284 -12.61 6.92 5.03
C ILE A 284 -12.97 8.11 4.16
N PHE A 285 -13.77 7.90 3.11
CA PHE A 285 -14.24 8.99 2.27
C PHE A 285 -14.99 10.05 3.07
N VAL A 286 -15.90 9.62 3.97
CA VAL A 286 -16.63 10.55 4.86
C VAL A 286 -15.68 11.33 5.76
N ILE A 287 -14.71 10.65 6.39
CA ILE A 287 -13.72 11.31 7.26
C ILE A 287 -12.87 12.30 6.47
N TYR A 288 -12.42 11.93 5.28
CA TYR A 288 -11.57 12.80 4.46
C TYR A 288 -12.32 14.02 3.92
N ILE A 289 -13.58 13.87 3.50
CA ILE A 289 -14.45 14.99 3.13
C ILE A 289 -14.71 15.89 4.33
N ALA A 290 -15.01 15.30 5.50
CA ALA A 290 -15.26 16.08 6.72
C ALA A 290 -13.99 16.85 7.14
N LEU A 291 -12.82 16.22 7.03
CA LEU A 291 -11.54 16.87 7.30
C LEU A 291 -11.26 18.01 6.31
N PHE A 292 -11.48 17.77 5.01
CA PHE A 292 -11.35 18.78 3.97
C PHE A 292 -12.25 20.00 4.23
N ILE A 293 -13.54 19.77 4.50
CA ILE A 293 -14.50 20.85 4.80
C ILE A 293 -14.12 21.56 6.11
N GLY A 294 -13.76 20.81 7.14
CA GLY A 294 -13.34 21.38 8.43
C GLY A 294 -12.14 22.31 8.29
N CYS A 295 -11.08 21.85 7.61
CA CYS A 295 -9.89 22.67 7.36
C CYS A 295 -10.17 23.85 6.41
N LEU A 296 -11.00 23.65 5.39
CA LEU A 296 -11.39 24.72 4.45
C LEU A 296 -12.09 25.86 5.20
N LEU A 297 -13.01 25.54 6.11
CA LEU A 297 -13.76 26.54 6.88
C LEU A 297 -12.92 27.16 8.00
N ALA A 298 -11.97 26.40 8.58
CA ALA A 298 -11.15 26.88 9.69
C ALA A 298 -9.95 27.73 9.24
N PHE A 299 -9.27 27.33 8.16
CA PHE A 299 -7.98 27.89 7.76
C PHE A 299 -7.98 28.46 6.34
N GLY A 300 -8.95 28.09 5.50
CA GLY A 300 -9.04 28.59 4.12
C GLY A 300 -7.76 28.36 3.34
N ALA A 301 -7.32 29.38 2.60
CA ALA A 301 -6.12 29.28 1.76
C ALA A 301 -4.80 29.19 2.53
N ASP A 302 -4.80 29.42 3.85
CA ASP A 302 -3.61 29.46 4.71
C ASP A 302 -3.39 28.14 5.49
N VAL A 303 -4.09 27.07 5.08
CA VAL A 303 -3.90 25.73 5.64
C VAL A 303 -2.44 25.27 5.51
N LEU A 304 -1.89 24.77 6.61
CA LEU A 304 -0.52 24.23 6.68
C LEU A 304 -0.48 22.73 6.37
N ASP A 305 0.63 22.29 5.78
CA ASP A 305 1.01 20.88 5.58
C ASP A 305 2.26 20.58 6.43
N PRO A 306 2.26 19.52 7.25
CA PRO A 306 1.15 18.62 7.60
C PRO A 306 -0.02 19.32 8.30
N VAL A 307 -1.23 18.77 8.17
CA VAL A 307 -2.45 19.29 8.81
C VAL A 307 -2.31 19.53 10.31
N THR A 308 -1.44 18.77 10.98
CA THR A 308 -1.15 18.91 12.41
C THR A 308 -0.57 20.27 12.79
N PHE A 309 0.12 20.96 11.87
CA PHE A 309 0.75 22.25 12.13
C PHE A 309 -0.27 23.40 12.26
N ASN A 310 -1.52 23.17 11.83
CA ASN A 310 -2.61 24.13 12.02
C ASN A 310 -3.10 24.22 13.48
N PHE A 311 -2.57 23.36 14.38
CA PHE A 311 -2.97 23.30 15.79
C PHE A 311 -1.78 23.60 16.73
N PRO A 312 -1.26 24.84 16.73
CA PRO A 312 -0.07 25.22 17.48
C PRO A 312 -0.23 25.05 19.00
N PRO A 313 0.79 24.58 19.74
CA PRO A 313 0.76 24.42 21.19
C PRO A 313 0.45 25.70 21.95
N GLN A 314 0.80 26.86 21.39
CA GLN A 314 0.53 28.17 21.99
C GLN A 314 -0.98 28.41 22.17
N VAL A 315 -1.82 27.82 21.31
CA VAL A 315 -3.28 27.95 21.35
C VAL A 315 -3.93 26.71 21.97
N TYR A 316 -3.43 25.52 21.63
CA TYR A 316 -4.06 24.24 21.99
C TYR A 316 -3.38 23.52 23.18
N GLY A 317 -2.34 24.11 23.77
CA GLY A 317 -1.58 23.55 24.89
C GLY A 317 -1.04 22.15 24.58
N PHE A 318 -1.18 21.26 25.57
CA PHE A 318 -0.74 19.86 25.47
C PHE A 318 -1.33 19.11 24.27
N ILE A 319 -2.56 19.45 23.83
CA ILE A 319 -3.16 18.80 22.66
C ILE A 319 -2.40 19.21 21.39
N GLY A 320 -2.00 20.48 21.30
CA GLY A 320 -1.16 20.96 20.19
C GLY A 320 0.19 20.26 20.16
N ASP A 321 0.85 20.10 21.32
CA ASP A 321 2.10 19.35 21.43
C ASP A 321 1.95 17.90 20.93
N ALA A 322 0.88 17.23 21.38
CA ALA A 322 0.58 15.85 20.98
C ALA A 322 0.29 15.72 19.47
N LEU A 323 -0.36 16.71 18.86
CA LEU A 323 -0.64 16.73 17.42
C LEU A 323 0.60 17.03 16.60
N ILE A 324 1.48 17.94 17.02
CA ILE A 324 2.75 18.18 16.32
C ILE A 324 3.65 16.94 16.37
N LEU A 325 3.70 16.24 17.51
CA LEU A 325 4.51 15.02 17.64
C LEU A 325 3.85 13.76 17.05
N PHE A 326 2.57 13.82 16.66
CA PHE A 326 1.85 12.68 16.09
C PHE A 326 2.57 12.01 14.90
N PRO A 327 3.07 12.76 13.90
CA PRO A 327 3.83 12.18 12.79
C PRO A 327 5.15 11.56 13.26
N VAL A 328 5.81 12.13 14.27
CA VAL A 328 7.05 11.58 14.83
C VAL A 328 6.85 10.15 15.30
N PHE A 329 5.80 9.88 16.09
CA PHE A 329 5.56 8.53 16.60
C PHE A 329 5.09 7.57 15.50
N THR A 330 4.15 8.00 14.65
CA THR A 330 3.48 7.08 13.72
C THR A 330 4.26 6.81 12.44
N LEU A 331 5.02 7.79 11.95
CA LEU A 331 5.89 7.60 10.79
C LEU A 331 7.16 6.84 11.19
N SER A 332 7.77 7.16 12.33
CA SER A 332 8.95 6.46 12.83
C SER A 332 8.68 4.98 13.10
N SER A 333 7.48 4.62 13.60
CA SER A 333 7.13 3.21 13.77
C SER A 333 6.98 2.46 12.45
N ASN A 334 6.51 3.15 11.41
CA ASN A 334 6.21 2.54 10.10
C ASN A 334 7.43 2.52 9.18
N PHE A 335 8.39 3.40 9.40
CA PHE A 335 9.56 3.57 8.54
C PHE A 335 10.42 2.29 8.45
N PRO A 336 10.82 1.61 9.56
CA PRO A 336 11.60 0.37 9.45
C PRO A 336 10.86 -0.72 8.68
N MET A 337 9.55 -0.83 8.88
CA MET A 337 8.71 -1.82 8.23
C MET A 337 8.66 -1.62 6.71
N MET A 338 8.50 -0.37 6.29
CA MET A 338 8.53 0.02 4.90
C MET A 338 9.89 -0.32 4.28
N LEU A 339 10.99 -0.01 4.97
CA LEU A 339 12.34 -0.30 4.46
C LEU A 339 12.70 -1.80 4.44
N ILE A 340 12.18 -2.60 5.37
CA ILE A 340 12.29 -4.05 5.30
C ILE A 340 11.54 -4.58 4.05
N THR A 341 10.37 -4.03 3.76
CA THR A 341 9.59 -4.36 2.56
C THR A 341 10.36 -3.95 1.29
N LEU A 342 10.94 -2.76 1.28
CA LEU A 342 11.79 -2.27 0.19
C LEU A 342 12.99 -3.19 -0.06
N ARG A 343 13.71 -3.59 1.00
CA ARG A 343 14.83 -4.52 0.93
C ARG A 343 14.43 -5.85 0.27
N ASN A 344 13.29 -6.41 0.64
CA ASN A 344 12.82 -7.67 0.07
C ASN A 344 12.45 -7.53 -1.43
N ASN A 345 11.85 -6.40 -1.81
CA ASN A 345 11.58 -6.08 -3.21
C ASN A 345 12.87 -5.85 -4.00
N LEU A 346 13.87 -5.19 -3.41
CA LEU A 346 15.21 -5.02 -3.99
C LEU A 346 15.93 -6.36 -4.18
N ASP A 347 15.88 -7.28 -3.21
CA ASP A 347 16.47 -8.62 -3.35
C ASP A 347 15.80 -9.37 -4.52
N THR A 348 14.47 -9.28 -4.62
CA THR A 348 13.72 -9.91 -5.72
C THR A 348 14.10 -9.31 -7.08
N LEU A 349 14.17 -7.97 -7.19
CA LEU A 349 14.59 -7.29 -8.42
C LEU A 349 16.04 -7.64 -8.78
N PHE A 350 16.94 -7.63 -7.81
CA PHE A 350 18.34 -8.01 -8.00
C PHE A 350 18.44 -9.45 -8.52
N MET A 351 17.69 -10.39 -7.95
CA MET A 351 17.64 -11.77 -8.44
C MET A 351 17.07 -11.86 -9.86
N LEU A 352 16.04 -11.09 -10.20
CA LEU A 352 15.46 -11.06 -11.55
C LEU A 352 16.41 -10.50 -12.61
N MET A 353 17.25 -9.52 -12.25
CA MET A 353 18.23 -8.92 -13.16
C MET A 353 19.49 -9.79 -13.30
N THR A 354 19.97 -10.38 -12.20
CA THR A 354 21.23 -11.15 -12.18
C THR A 354 21.05 -12.59 -12.68
N LYS A 355 19.92 -13.25 -12.40
CA LYS A 355 19.67 -14.61 -12.88
C LYS A 355 19.09 -14.61 -14.29
N GLY A 356 19.93 -14.34 -15.28
CA GLY A 356 19.76 -14.86 -16.66
C GLY A 356 19.55 -16.38 -16.64
N ALA A 357 18.79 -16.92 -17.60
CA ALA A 357 18.48 -18.35 -17.67
C ALA A 357 19.73 -19.23 -17.44
N GLY A 358 19.75 -20.05 -16.37
CA GLY A 358 20.70 -21.17 -16.25
C GLY A 358 21.72 -21.19 -15.11
N SER A 359 21.56 -20.48 -13.98
CA SER A 359 22.47 -20.68 -12.83
C SER A 359 21.78 -21.36 -11.64
N LYS A 360 22.00 -22.67 -11.50
CA LYS A 360 21.78 -23.43 -10.26
C LYS A 360 22.84 -22.95 -9.26
N SER A 361 22.44 -22.16 -8.27
CA SER A 361 23.33 -21.79 -7.18
C SER A 361 23.58 -23.00 -6.27
N SER A 362 24.83 -23.48 -6.27
CA SER A 362 25.39 -24.49 -5.37
C SER A 362 25.06 -24.19 -3.90
N GLN A 363 24.88 -25.27 -3.14
CA GLN A 363 24.17 -25.26 -1.86
C GLN A 363 25.02 -24.81 -0.66
N ASP A 364 26.35 -24.68 -0.78
CA ASP A 364 27.25 -24.70 0.39
C ASP A 364 27.88 -23.36 0.84
N ASP A 365 27.83 -22.26 0.06
CA ASP A 365 28.41 -20.94 0.45
C ASP A 365 27.37 -19.93 1.03
N LYS A 366 26.20 -20.42 1.48
CA LYS A 366 25.00 -19.58 1.65
C LYS A 366 24.97 -18.69 2.91
N GLY A 367 25.84 -18.90 3.90
CA GLY A 367 25.78 -18.19 5.19
C GLY A 367 26.27 -16.74 5.11
N ASP A 368 27.57 -16.56 4.89
CA ASP A 368 28.24 -15.26 4.98
C ASP A 368 27.86 -14.33 3.83
N LEU A 369 27.73 -14.86 2.62
CA LEU A 369 27.31 -14.08 1.45
C LEU A 369 25.85 -13.60 1.58
N ALA A 370 24.97 -14.38 2.22
CA ALA A 370 23.59 -13.95 2.47
C ALA A 370 23.51 -12.86 3.54
N TRP A 371 24.35 -12.93 4.57
CA TRP A 371 24.45 -11.89 5.59
C TRP A 371 24.99 -10.57 5.01
N GLN A 372 26.07 -10.64 4.23
CA GLN A 372 26.62 -9.48 3.51
C GLN A 372 25.58 -8.87 2.57
N ARG A 373 24.88 -9.70 1.77
CA ARG A 373 23.79 -9.24 0.90
C ARG A 373 22.68 -8.55 1.68
N ARG A 374 22.28 -9.10 2.83
CA ARG A 374 21.27 -8.48 3.71
C ARG A 374 21.72 -7.10 4.20
N ILE A 375 23.00 -6.95 4.61
CA ILE A 375 23.54 -5.66 5.05
C ILE A 375 23.52 -4.65 3.92
N VAL A 376 24.11 -5.00 2.77
CA VAL A 376 24.22 -4.10 1.62
C VAL A 376 22.83 -3.66 1.14
N LEU A 377 21.88 -4.60 0.99
CA LEU A 377 20.52 -4.26 0.57
C LEU A 377 19.77 -3.43 1.62
N THR A 378 20.03 -3.62 2.92
CA THR A 378 19.43 -2.77 3.96
C THR A 378 19.99 -1.34 3.87
N LEU A 379 21.30 -1.17 3.66
CA LEU A 379 21.90 0.15 3.49
C LEU A 379 21.39 0.85 2.22
N ILE A 380 21.29 0.12 1.11
CA ILE A 380 20.70 0.62 -0.15
C ILE A 380 19.22 0.96 0.02
N ALA A 381 18.49 0.29 0.91
CA ALA A 381 17.11 0.64 1.21
C ALA A 381 17.00 1.92 2.06
N VAL A 382 17.86 2.12 3.07
CA VAL A 382 17.75 3.22 4.03
C VAL A 382 18.41 4.51 3.57
N ALA A 383 19.59 4.43 2.94
CA ALA A 383 20.39 5.61 2.64
C ALA A 383 19.74 6.56 1.59
N PRO A 384 19.17 6.08 0.47
CA PRO A 384 18.61 6.98 -0.55
C PRO A 384 17.46 7.87 -0.05
N PRO A 385 16.48 7.38 0.74
CA PRO A 385 15.47 8.24 1.37
C PRO A 385 16.05 9.39 2.17
N ILE A 386 17.07 9.13 2.97
CA ILE A 386 17.69 10.13 3.84
C ILE A 386 18.46 11.17 3.02
N VAL A 387 19.25 10.72 2.03
CA VAL A 387 19.96 11.62 1.12
C VAL A 387 18.99 12.47 0.30
N CYS A 388 17.93 11.86 -0.22
CA CYS A 388 16.92 12.59 -0.99
C CYS A 388 16.13 13.56 -0.12
N ALA A 389 15.86 13.27 1.16
CA ALA A 389 15.22 14.20 2.08
C ALA A 389 16.12 15.41 2.38
N PHE A 390 17.43 15.18 2.57
CA PHE A 390 18.41 16.26 2.72
C PHE A 390 18.46 17.16 1.47
N ILE A 391 18.49 16.55 0.29
CA ILE A 391 18.48 17.27 -1.00
C ILE A 391 17.17 18.04 -1.15
N ALA A 392 16.03 17.39 -0.91
CA ALA A 392 14.71 18.01 -1.06
C ALA A 392 14.59 19.27 -0.20
N GLU A 393 15.03 19.19 1.06
CA GLU A 393 15.07 20.34 1.97
C GLU A 393 15.97 21.46 1.43
N HIS A 394 17.19 21.12 0.97
CA HIS A 394 18.14 22.13 0.47
C HIS A 394 17.63 22.86 -0.78
N PHE A 395 16.87 22.18 -1.63
CA PHE A 395 16.22 22.77 -2.80
C PHE A 395 14.85 23.40 -2.50
N GLY A 396 14.41 23.42 -1.23
CA GLY A 396 13.12 24.01 -0.83
C GLY A 396 11.90 23.26 -1.35
N LEU A 397 12.01 21.96 -1.63
CA LEU A 397 10.89 21.13 -2.06
C LEU A 397 9.91 20.90 -0.90
N SER A 398 8.68 21.37 -1.09
CA SER A 398 7.58 21.12 -0.15
C SER A 398 7.20 19.64 -0.06
N VAL A 399 6.71 19.23 1.10
CA VAL A 399 6.19 17.88 1.34
C VAL A 399 5.00 17.59 0.43
N ASP A 400 4.07 18.53 0.27
CA ASP A 400 2.99 18.47 -0.72
C ASP A 400 3.48 18.14 -2.16
N SER A 401 4.58 18.73 -2.62
CA SER A 401 5.13 18.45 -3.95
C SER A 401 5.75 17.05 -4.05
N LEU A 402 6.39 16.58 -2.98
CA LEU A 402 6.94 15.21 -2.90
C LEU A 402 5.80 14.18 -2.95
N VAL A 403 4.76 14.40 -2.16
CA VAL A 403 3.53 13.59 -2.11
C VAL A 403 2.84 13.60 -3.48
N GLY A 404 2.66 14.78 -4.07
CA GLY A 404 2.06 14.96 -5.40
C GLY A 404 2.83 14.19 -6.47
N THR A 405 4.15 14.33 -6.53
CA THR A 405 4.96 13.66 -7.55
C THR A 405 4.97 12.14 -7.37
N SER A 406 5.13 11.64 -6.14
CA SER A 406 5.11 10.20 -5.86
C SER A 406 3.76 9.56 -6.22
N GLY A 407 2.66 10.20 -5.83
CA GLY A 407 1.30 9.74 -6.13
C GLY A 407 0.94 9.81 -7.61
N ALA A 408 1.35 10.87 -8.31
CA ALA A 408 0.99 11.11 -9.70
C ALA A 408 1.58 10.08 -10.67
N PHE A 409 2.80 9.61 -10.41
CA PHE A 409 3.46 8.64 -11.27
C PHE A 409 3.36 7.23 -10.70
N ALA A 410 4.13 6.93 -9.67
CA ALA A 410 4.21 5.56 -9.16
C ALA A 410 2.89 5.14 -8.47
N GLY A 411 2.26 6.06 -7.73
CA GLY A 411 0.96 5.84 -7.11
C GLY A 411 -0.14 5.51 -8.12
N CYS A 412 -0.25 6.26 -9.21
CA CYS A 412 -1.23 5.99 -10.28
C CYS A 412 -1.04 4.61 -10.92
N ILE A 413 0.21 4.19 -11.13
CA ILE A 413 0.49 2.86 -11.71
C ILE A 413 0.10 1.76 -10.71
N ILE A 414 0.48 1.89 -9.44
CA ILE A 414 0.21 0.89 -8.41
C ILE A 414 -1.29 0.80 -8.09
N MET A 415 -1.98 1.95 -8.06
CA MET A 415 -3.39 2.03 -7.71
C MET A 415 -4.31 1.65 -8.87
N PHE A 416 -3.99 2.06 -10.11
CA PHE A 416 -4.91 1.90 -11.23
C PHE A 416 -4.45 0.89 -12.26
N ILE A 417 -3.21 1.00 -12.75
CA ILE A 417 -2.73 0.17 -13.86
C ILE A 417 -2.56 -1.28 -13.42
N PHE A 418 -1.83 -1.54 -12.33
CA PHE A 418 -1.57 -2.92 -11.89
C PHE A 418 -2.85 -3.69 -11.53
N PRO A 419 -3.83 -3.14 -10.79
CA PRO A 419 -5.06 -3.86 -10.52
C PRO A 419 -5.89 -4.11 -11.79
N ALA A 420 -5.94 -3.14 -12.71
CA ALA A 420 -6.68 -3.26 -13.97
C ALA A 420 -6.11 -4.37 -14.87
N THR A 421 -4.78 -4.43 -15.02
CA THR A 421 -4.11 -5.47 -15.81
C THR A 421 -4.18 -6.84 -15.12
N PHE A 422 -4.02 -6.91 -13.79
CA PHE A 422 -4.16 -8.16 -13.04
C PHE A 422 -5.53 -8.77 -13.23
N VAL A 423 -6.61 -8.01 -13.02
CA VAL A 423 -7.97 -8.57 -13.15
C VAL A 423 -8.28 -8.95 -14.60
N TYR A 424 -7.79 -8.18 -15.58
CA TYR A 424 -7.99 -8.48 -16.99
C TYR A 424 -7.35 -9.81 -17.39
N ILE A 425 -6.08 -10.02 -17.01
CA ILE A 425 -5.37 -11.27 -17.29
C ILE A 425 -5.96 -12.41 -16.46
N ALA A 426 -6.26 -12.18 -15.17
CA ALA A 426 -6.85 -13.18 -14.28
C ALA A 426 -8.19 -13.72 -14.79
N ARG A 427 -9.11 -12.83 -15.20
CA ARG A 427 -10.42 -13.22 -15.75
C ARG A 427 -10.26 -14.07 -17.02
N ARG A 428 -9.32 -13.70 -17.89
CA ARG A 428 -9.01 -14.45 -19.12
C ARG A 428 -8.42 -15.82 -18.81
N ASP A 429 -7.43 -15.88 -17.91
CA ASP A 429 -6.76 -17.13 -17.53
C ASP A 429 -7.73 -18.10 -16.84
N VAL A 430 -8.57 -17.61 -15.92
CA VAL A 430 -9.60 -18.44 -15.25
C VAL A 430 -10.61 -18.98 -16.27
N LYS A 431 -11.09 -18.14 -17.19
CA LYS A 431 -12.02 -18.58 -18.25
C LYS A 431 -11.40 -19.68 -19.11
N ASN A 432 -10.17 -19.48 -19.58
CA ASN A 432 -9.46 -20.45 -20.41
C ASN A 432 -9.24 -21.77 -19.65
N THR A 433 -8.88 -21.74 -18.38
CA THR A 433 -8.69 -22.93 -17.56
C THR A 433 -10.00 -23.70 -17.38
N ILE A 434 -11.11 -23.01 -17.11
CA ILE A 434 -12.43 -23.64 -16.95
C ILE A 434 -12.90 -24.30 -18.27
N GLU A 435 -12.71 -23.60 -19.40
CA GLU A 435 -13.08 -24.10 -20.73
C GLU A 435 -12.23 -25.30 -21.16
N ASN A 436 -10.91 -25.27 -20.91
CA ASN A 436 -9.98 -26.32 -21.33
C ASN A 436 -9.99 -27.55 -20.39
N CYS A 437 -10.17 -27.35 -19.08
CA CYS A 437 -10.01 -28.43 -18.11
C CYS A 437 -11.30 -29.21 -17.79
N LYS A 438 -12.45 -28.91 -18.40
CA LYS A 438 -13.78 -29.48 -18.04
C LYS A 438 -13.89 -29.63 -16.52
N ALA A 439 -14.02 -28.49 -15.82
CA ALA A 439 -13.97 -28.34 -14.36
C ALA A 439 -14.27 -29.66 -13.61
N PRO A 440 -13.36 -30.17 -12.76
CA PRO A 440 -13.61 -31.41 -12.04
C PRO A 440 -14.91 -31.26 -11.27
N LEU A 441 -15.81 -32.24 -11.46
CA LEU A 441 -17.17 -32.41 -10.91
C LEU A 441 -17.30 -32.31 -9.37
N LYS A 442 -16.26 -31.85 -8.68
CA LYS A 442 -16.11 -31.84 -7.22
C LYS A 442 -16.39 -30.49 -6.57
N TYR A 443 -16.48 -29.41 -7.34
CA TYR A 443 -16.67 -28.05 -6.82
C TYR A 443 -18.04 -27.50 -7.20
N HIS A 444 -18.79 -27.03 -6.19
CA HIS A 444 -20.20 -26.66 -6.35
C HIS A 444 -20.40 -25.32 -7.09
N THR A 445 -19.40 -24.43 -7.03
CA THR A 445 -19.44 -23.09 -7.61
C THR A 445 -18.22 -22.85 -8.49
N THR A 446 -18.44 -22.67 -9.79
CA THR A 446 -17.43 -22.17 -10.76
C THR A 446 -17.43 -20.65 -10.85
N THR A 447 -18.35 -19.98 -10.14
CA THR A 447 -18.48 -18.52 -10.11
C THR A 447 -17.66 -17.94 -8.97
N ASN A 448 -16.78 -16.99 -9.28
CA ASN A 448 -15.94 -16.32 -8.30
C ASN A 448 -16.79 -15.52 -7.28
N ALA A 449 -16.85 -15.99 -6.03
CA ALA A 449 -17.56 -15.33 -4.93
C ALA A 449 -16.98 -13.95 -4.56
N TYR A 450 -15.72 -13.69 -4.94
CA TYR A 450 -15.00 -12.43 -4.75
C TYR A 450 -14.95 -11.58 -6.02
N ALA A 451 -15.77 -11.89 -7.02
CA ALA A 451 -15.85 -11.09 -8.24
C ALA A 451 -16.24 -9.64 -7.91
N SER A 452 -15.52 -8.70 -8.52
CA SER A 452 -15.87 -7.29 -8.43
C SER A 452 -17.28 -7.05 -8.97
N PRO A 453 -18.05 -6.12 -8.38
CA PRO A 453 -19.30 -5.66 -9.00
C PRO A 453 -19.06 -4.98 -10.36
N PHE A 454 -17.83 -4.50 -10.61
CA PHE A 454 -17.40 -3.85 -11.84
C PHE A 454 -16.86 -4.87 -12.86
N LYS A 455 -17.74 -5.75 -13.35
CA LYS A 455 -17.36 -6.90 -14.20
C LYS A 455 -16.97 -6.53 -15.64
N GLY A 456 -17.49 -5.42 -16.17
CA GLY A 456 -17.25 -5.01 -17.55
C GLY A 456 -15.81 -4.57 -17.82
N THR A 457 -15.29 -4.90 -19.00
CA THR A 457 -13.95 -4.43 -19.47
C THR A 457 -13.88 -2.91 -19.56
N ILE A 458 -15.02 -2.22 -19.68
CA ILE A 458 -15.11 -0.75 -19.65
C ILE A 458 -14.44 -0.20 -18.40
N TRP A 459 -14.58 -0.83 -17.23
CA TRP A 459 -13.96 -0.36 -15.99
C TRP A 459 -12.43 -0.50 -16.00
N VAL A 460 -11.90 -1.53 -16.66
CA VAL A 460 -10.46 -1.65 -16.92
C VAL A 460 -10.00 -0.47 -17.78
N CYS A 461 -10.71 -0.17 -18.87
CA CYS A 461 -10.40 0.97 -19.73
C CYS A 461 -10.51 2.32 -19.00
N VAL A 462 -11.51 2.51 -18.13
CA VAL A 462 -11.69 3.72 -17.32
C VAL A 462 -10.49 3.93 -16.38
N LEU A 463 -10.05 2.90 -15.66
CA LEU A 463 -8.87 3.01 -14.78
C LEU A 463 -7.60 3.31 -15.57
N MET A 464 -7.40 2.62 -16.71
CA MET A 464 -6.24 2.85 -17.58
C MET A 464 -6.26 4.27 -18.17
N GLY A 465 -7.42 4.74 -18.64
CA GLY A 465 -7.59 6.09 -19.18
C GLY A 465 -7.37 7.17 -18.11
N TRP A 466 -7.91 6.98 -16.91
CA TRP A 466 -7.69 7.88 -15.79
C TRP A 466 -6.20 7.99 -15.41
N ALA A 467 -5.51 6.84 -15.32
CA ALA A 467 -4.08 6.81 -15.05
C ALA A 467 -3.26 7.51 -16.15
N LEU A 468 -3.61 7.28 -17.42
CA LEU A 468 -2.96 7.93 -18.56
C LEU A 468 -3.13 9.46 -18.51
N ILE A 469 -4.37 9.93 -18.29
CA ILE A 469 -4.68 11.36 -18.16
C ILE A 469 -3.88 11.95 -17.00
N ALA A 470 -3.91 11.31 -15.82
CA ALA A 470 -3.17 11.75 -14.66
C ALA A 470 -1.67 11.93 -14.95
N MET A 471 -1.03 10.90 -15.53
CA MET A 471 0.41 10.93 -15.82
C MET A 471 0.76 11.95 -16.90
N ILE A 472 -0.03 12.08 -17.97
CA ILE A 472 0.22 13.06 -19.04
C ILE A 472 0.12 14.47 -18.48
N PHE A 473 -0.94 14.80 -17.74
CA PHE A 473 -1.10 16.13 -17.15
C PHE A 473 0.06 16.48 -16.22
N ASN A 474 0.48 15.54 -15.36
CA ASN A 474 1.61 15.74 -14.46
C ASN A 474 2.94 15.87 -15.23
N ALA A 475 3.16 15.06 -16.27
CA ALA A 475 4.37 15.15 -17.07
C ALA A 475 4.47 16.50 -17.81
N VAL A 476 3.37 16.97 -18.41
CA VAL A 476 3.32 18.25 -19.12
C VAL A 476 3.58 19.42 -18.17
N GLU A 477 2.99 19.41 -16.98
CA GLU A 477 3.25 20.46 -15.98
C GLU A 477 4.73 20.48 -15.57
N LYS A 478 5.31 19.34 -15.21
CA LYS A 478 6.73 19.29 -14.80
C LYS A 478 7.68 19.70 -15.93
N LEU A 479 7.37 19.33 -17.18
CA LEU A 479 8.13 19.78 -18.34
C LEU A 479 7.99 21.29 -18.59
N ALA A 480 6.80 21.86 -18.39
CA ALA A 480 6.59 23.30 -18.51
C ALA A 480 7.41 24.06 -17.46
N VAL A 481 7.41 23.60 -16.20
CA VAL A 481 8.22 24.20 -15.13
C VAL A 481 9.72 24.18 -15.47
N LEU A 482 10.22 23.08 -16.05
CA LEU A 482 11.61 22.95 -16.50
C LEU A 482 11.96 23.80 -17.73
N TYR A 483 10.96 24.26 -18.50
CA TYR A 483 11.17 25.09 -19.69
C TYR A 483 11.16 26.59 -19.36
N TYR A 484 10.41 26.99 -18.32
CA TYR A 484 10.28 28.38 -17.89
C TYR A 484 11.29 28.79 -16.78
N HIS A 485 12.05 27.85 -16.25
CA HIS A 485 13.21 28.05 -15.36
C HIS A 485 14.48 27.57 -16.05
#